data_AF-A0A9Q3DAH3-F1
#
_entry.id   AF-A0A9Q3DAH3-F1
#
_cell.length_a   1.000
_cell.length_b   1.000
_cell.length_c   1.000
_cell.angle_alpha   90.00
_cell.angle_beta   90.00
_cell.angle_gamma   90.00
#
_symmetry.space_group_name_H-M   'P 1'
#
loop_
_entity.id
_entity.type
_entity.pdbx_description
1 polymer ?
#
loop_
_entity_poly.entity_id
_entity_poly.type
_entity_poly.pdbx_seq_one_letter_code
_entity_poly.pdbx_strand_id
1 'polypeptide(L)'
;MWKRASETASKGVAEAKEYNKQRWDKSPMEPDFKEGYQVLVSKLNFNNIKGPKKTNDSFLGPFTIIKLIGKNAVEVKLTEELSRKHPVFPLSLVKPYFQKEEDKFPPGRRITLHQNK
;
A
#
# COMPACT_ATOMS: atom_id res chain seq x y z
N MET A 1 -24.01 -33.21 24.60
CA MET A 1 -23.08 -32.05 24.66
C MET A 1 -22.48 -31.69 23.30
N TRP A 2 -22.12 -32.64 22.42
CA TRP A 2 -21.50 -32.39 21.11
C TRP A 2 -22.29 -31.48 20.13
N LYS A 3 -23.61 -31.67 20.03
CA LYS A 3 -24.45 -30.91 19.08
C LYS A 3 -24.43 -29.39 19.32
N ARG A 4 -24.50 -28.98 20.60
CA ARG A 4 -24.46 -27.56 20.98
C ARG A 4 -23.13 -26.90 20.65
N ALA A 5 -22.01 -27.61 20.85
CA ALA A 5 -20.69 -27.09 20.49
C ALA A 5 -20.56 -26.88 18.97
N SER A 6 -21.07 -27.81 18.17
CA SER A 6 -21.08 -27.69 16.71
C SER A 6 -21.97 -26.54 16.22
N GLU A 7 -23.14 -26.36 16.83
CA GLU A 7 -24.06 -25.26 16.50
C GLU A 7 -23.43 -23.90 16.83
N THR A 8 -22.82 -23.75 18.01
CA THR A 8 -22.13 -22.52 18.40
C THR A 8 -20.95 -22.22 17.47
N ALA A 9 -20.15 -23.24 17.11
CA ALA A 9 -19.06 -23.08 16.17
C ALA A 9 -19.57 -22.62 14.78
N SER A 10 -20.65 -23.23 14.28
CA SER A 10 -21.26 -22.85 13.00
C SER A 10 -21.80 -21.42 13.02
N LYS A 11 -22.43 -21.00 14.13
CA LYS A 11 -22.92 -19.62 14.31
C LYS A 11 -21.78 -18.62 14.33
N GLY A 12 -20.70 -18.91 15.07
CA GLY A 12 -19.52 -18.04 15.11
C GLY A 12 -18.88 -17.85 13.72
N VAL A 13 -18.80 -18.90 12.91
CA VAL A 13 -18.30 -18.79 11.52
C VAL A 13 -19.23 -17.93 10.66
N ALA A 14 -20.55 -18.09 10.79
CA ALA A 14 -21.52 -17.29 10.05
C ALA A 14 -21.47 -15.80 10.44
N GLU A 15 -21.41 -15.51 11.75
CA GLU A 15 -21.30 -14.15 12.27
C GLU A 15 -19.99 -13.48 11.84
N ALA A 16 -18.87 -14.20 11.89
CA ALA A 16 -17.58 -13.69 11.42
C ALA A 16 -17.61 -13.36 9.92
N LYS A 17 -18.24 -14.21 9.11
CA LYS A 17 -18.41 -13.98 7.66
C LYS A 17 -19.23 -12.71 7.40
N GLU A 18 -20.36 -12.57 8.10
CA GLU A 18 -21.27 -11.44 7.94
C GLU A 18 -20.62 -10.12 8.40
N TYR A 19 -19.92 -10.15 9.54
CA TYR A 19 -19.16 -9.01 10.05
C TYR A 19 -18.09 -8.54 9.06
N ASN A 20 -17.30 -9.48 8.52
CA ASN A 20 -16.27 -9.17 7.54
C ASN A 20 -16.86 -8.57 6.25
N LYS A 21 -17.96 -9.14 5.76
CA LYS A 21 -18.68 -8.61 4.58
C LYS A 21 -19.15 -7.18 4.82
N GLN A 22 -19.87 -6.93 5.91
CA GLN A 22 -20.35 -5.59 6.24
C GLN A 22 -19.22 -4.58 6.41
N ARG A 23 -18.09 -5.00 7.01
CA ARG A 23 -16.92 -4.14 7.20
C ARG A 23 -16.26 -3.77 5.88
N TRP A 24 -16.20 -4.71 4.94
CA TRP A 24 -15.64 -4.54 3.61
C TRP A 24 -16.54 -3.65 2.74
N ASP A 25 -17.84 -3.93 2.72
CA ASP A 25 -18.85 -3.19 1.95
C ASP A 25 -18.93 -1.70 2.37
N LYS A 26 -18.62 -1.37 3.64
CA LYS A 26 -18.63 0.01 4.19
C LYS A 26 -17.48 0.90 3.70
N SER A 27 -16.43 0.34 3.11
CA SER A 27 -15.24 1.12 2.71
C SER A 27 -15.01 1.07 1.20
N PRO A 28 -15.88 1.66 0.38
CA PRO A 28 -15.59 1.89 -1.03
C PRO A 28 -14.56 3.02 -1.14
N MET A 29 -13.28 2.66 -1.01
CA MET A 29 -12.18 3.53 -1.39
C MET A 29 -11.56 2.90 -2.63
N GLU A 30 -12.20 3.08 -3.78
CA GLU A 30 -11.58 2.83 -5.08
C GLU A 30 -10.99 4.18 -5.52
N PRO A 31 -9.67 4.39 -5.41
CA PRO A 31 -9.07 5.55 -6.04
C PRO A 31 -9.16 5.36 -7.56
N ASP A 32 -9.56 6.40 -8.27
CA ASP A 32 -9.53 6.43 -9.74
C ASP A 32 -8.07 6.42 -10.23
N PHE A 33 -7.48 5.22 -10.28
CA PHE A 33 -6.19 5.01 -10.89
C PHE A 33 -6.34 4.99 -12.40
N LYS A 34 -5.41 5.62 -13.11
CA LYS A 34 -5.32 5.60 -14.56
C LYS A 34 -3.91 5.21 -14.99
N GLU A 35 -3.81 4.68 -16.19
CA GLU A 35 -2.52 4.39 -16.82
C GLU A 35 -1.69 5.68 -16.91
N GLY A 36 -0.38 5.57 -16.65
CA GLY A 36 0.52 6.71 -16.59
C GLY A 36 0.60 7.43 -15.24
N TYR A 37 -0.31 7.17 -14.29
CA TYR A 37 -0.25 7.79 -12.97
C TYR A 37 0.89 7.21 -12.14
N GLN A 38 1.47 8.03 -11.27
CA GLN A 38 2.48 7.61 -10.32
C GLN A 38 1.83 7.13 -9.02
N VAL A 39 2.33 6.01 -8.52
CA VAL A 39 1.84 5.39 -7.29
C VAL A 39 2.96 4.88 -6.42
N LEU A 40 2.71 4.88 -5.13
CA LEU A 40 3.55 4.28 -4.11
C LEU A 40 3.08 2.84 -3.83
N VAL A 41 4.00 1.89 -3.78
CA VAL A 41 3.70 0.47 -3.50
C VAL A 41 4.12 0.09 -2.08
N SER A 42 3.24 -0.59 -1.35
CA SER A 42 3.49 -1.02 0.03
C SER A 42 4.62 -2.04 0.13
N LYS A 43 5.49 -1.89 1.13
CA LYS A 43 6.60 -2.81 1.43
C LYS A 43 6.18 -4.12 2.08
N LEU A 44 4.90 -4.30 2.44
CA LEU A 44 4.43 -5.42 3.25
C LEU A 44 4.88 -6.80 2.72
N ASN A 45 4.92 -6.97 1.40
CA ASN A 45 5.26 -8.23 0.74
C ASN A 45 6.69 -8.26 0.18
N PHE A 46 7.54 -7.29 0.55
CA PHE A 46 8.91 -7.19 0.06
C PHE A 46 9.90 -7.61 1.15
N ASN A 47 10.25 -8.89 1.18
CA ASN A 47 11.16 -9.45 2.19
C ASN A 47 12.63 -9.03 2.02
N ASN A 48 13.01 -8.45 0.87
CA ASN A 48 14.42 -8.20 0.50
C ASN A 48 14.78 -6.71 0.47
N ILE A 49 14.00 -5.85 1.14
CA ILE A 49 14.32 -4.41 1.20
C ILE A 49 15.37 -4.20 2.28
N LYS A 50 16.49 -3.60 1.89
CA LYS A 50 17.62 -3.33 2.78
C LYS A 50 17.22 -2.34 3.89
N GLY A 51 17.75 -2.54 5.10
CA GLY A 51 17.68 -1.58 6.20
C GLY A 51 16.79 -1.97 7.39
N PRO A 52 16.86 -1.21 8.50
CA PRO A 52 16.08 -1.48 9.71
C PRO A 52 14.60 -1.16 9.51
N LYS A 53 13.71 -2.07 9.95
CA LYS A 53 12.24 -1.90 9.83
C LYS A 53 11.72 -0.60 10.47
N LYS A 54 12.41 -0.06 11.49
CA LYS A 54 11.99 1.15 12.23
C LYS A 54 12.23 2.47 11.46
N THR A 55 13.27 2.52 10.63
CA THR A 55 13.67 3.74 9.90
C THR A 55 13.29 3.70 8.42
N ASN A 56 12.91 2.52 7.92
CA ASN A 56 12.52 2.34 6.54
C ASN A 56 11.10 2.87 6.29
N ASP A 57 10.92 3.59 5.19
CA ASP A 57 9.59 4.01 4.74
C ASP A 57 8.66 2.81 4.57
N SER A 58 7.36 2.96 4.79
CA SER A 58 6.39 1.86 4.60
C SER A 58 6.05 1.60 3.12
N PHE A 59 6.36 2.55 2.24
CA PHE A 59 6.07 2.49 0.81
C PHE A 59 7.35 2.70 -0.02
N LEU A 60 7.36 2.16 -1.23
CA LEU A 60 8.43 2.30 -2.22
C LEU A 60 7.95 3.12 -3.40
N GLY A 61 8.84 4.00 -3.86
CA GLY A 61 8.90 4.63 -5.18
C GLY A 61 7.66 5.39 -5.62
N PRO A 62 7.78 6.45 -6.43
CA PRO A 62 6.77 6.68 -7.44
C PRO A 62 7.00 5.67 -8.58
N PHE A 63 6.12 4.70 -8.74
CA PHE A 63 6.09 3.80 -9.88
C PHE A 63 4.97 4.20 -10.83
N THR A 64 5.22 4.12 -12.13
CA THR A 64 4.21 4.41 -13.14
C THR A 64 3.30 3.21 -13.35
N ILE A 65 1.99 3.41 -13.32
CA ILE A 65 1.01 2.40 -13.71
C ILE A 65 1.13 2.17 -15.22
N ILE A 66 1.40 0.92 -15.60
CA ILE A 66 1.40 0.48 -17.00
C ILE A 66 -0.03 0.15 -17.42
N LYS A 67 -0.76 -0.59 -16.58
CA LYS A 67 -2.07 -1.12 -16.92
C LYS A 67 -2.93 -1.34 -15.67
N LEU A 68 -4.25 -1.17 -15.82
CA LEU A 68 -5.23 -1.58 -14.81
C LEU A 68 -5.65 -3.04 -15.05
N ILE A 69 -5.50 -3.89 -14.04
CA ILE A 69 -5.90 -5.30 -14.09
C ILE A 69 -7.25 -5.44 -13.38
N GLY A 70 -8.32 -5.35 -14.19
CA GLY A 70 -9.69 -5.33 -13.67
C GLY A 70 -9.92 -4.12 -12.76
N LYS A 71 -10.74 -4.32 -11.72
CA LYS A 71 -11.10 -3.25 -10.76
C LYS A 71 -10.17 -3.17 -9.54
N ASN A 72 -9.46 -4.27 -9.23
CA ASN A 72 -8.84 -4.46 -7.91
C ASN A 72 -7.31 -4.51 -7.94
N ALA A 73 -6.68 -4.45 -9.11
CA ALA A 73 -5.24 -4.56 -9.22
C ALA A 73 -4.66 -3.65 -10.31
N VAL A 74 -3.39 -3.29 -10.15
CA VAL A 74 -2.63 -2.47 -11.10
C VAL A 74 -1.30 -3.10 -11.38
N GLU A 75 -0.88 -3.02 -12.63
CA GLU A 75 0.46 -3.38 -13.06
C GLU A 75 1.32 -2.12 -13.09
N VAL A 76 2.46 -2.15 -12.41
CA VAL A 76 3.37 -1.00 -12.31
C VAL A 76 4.73 -1.33 -12.91
N LYS A 77 5.39 -0.31 -13.44
CA LYS A 77 6.76 -0.40 -13.92
C LYS A 77 7.72 -0.37 -12.74
N LEU A 78 8.19 -1.54 -12.31
CA LEU A 78 9.21 -1.68 -11.27
C LEU A 78 10.60 -1.29 -11.80
N THR A 79 11.44 -0.77 -10.90
CA THR A 79 12.86 -0.51 -11.18
C THR A 79 13.66 -1.82 -11.26
N GLU A 80 14.84 -1.79 -11.88
CA GLU A 80 15.66 -3.00 -12.12
C GLU A 80 15.97 -3.78 -10.83
N GLU A 81 16.19 -3.09 -9.71
CA GLU A 81 16.43 -3.71 -8.39
C GLU A 81 15.24 -4.56 -7.90
N LEU A 82 14.03 -4.22 -8.35
CA LEU A 82 12.78 -4.88 -7.98
C LEU A 82 12.19 -5.70 -9.14
N SER A 83 12.88 -5.81 -10.27
CA SER A 83 12.42 -6.53 -11.48
C SER A 83 12.09 -8.00 -11.24
N ARG A 84 12.70 -8.63 -10.23
CA ARG A 84 12.41 -10.02 -9.81
C ARG A 84 11.10 -10.18 -9.04
N LYS A 85 10.44 -9.08 -8.67
CA LYS A 85 9.14 -9.08 -7.98
C LYS A 85 8.01 -9.00 -8.98
N HIS A 86 6.87 -9.56 -8.61
CA HIS A 86 5.67 -9.51 -9.45
C HIS A 86 5.24 -8.04 -9.62
N PRO A 87 5.03 -7.54 -10.86
CA PRO A 87 4.71 -6.13 -11.11
C PRO A 87 3.24 -5.78 -10.85
N VAL A 88 2.37 -6.77 -10.64
CA VAL A 88 0.95 -6.54 -10.35
C VAL A 88 0.70 -6.52 -8.85
N PHE A 89 0.05 -5.44 -8.38
CA PHE A 89 -0.29 -5.21 -6.99
C PHE A 89 -1.80 -4.95 -6.81
N PRO A 90 -2.42 -5.48 -5.74
CA PRO A 90 -3.77 -5.10 -5.35
C PRO A 90 -3.86 -3.61 -4.97
N LEU A 91 -4.99 -2.95 -5.26
CA LEU A 91 -5.22 -1.54 -4.93
C LEU A 91 -5.03 -1.22 -3.43
N SER A 92 -5.33 -2.18 -2.54
CA SER A 92 -5.14 -2.02 -1.10
C SER A 92 -3.68 -1.82 -0.68
N LEU A 93 -2.73 -2.25 -1.53
CA LEU A 93 -1.29 -2.12 -1.32
C LEU A 93 -0.68 -0.95 -2.10
N VAL A 94 -1.51 -0.14 -2.77
CA VAL A 94 -1.08 0.96 -3.63
C VAL A 94 -1.67 2.26 -3.11
N LYS A 95 -0.86 3.33 -3.15
CA LYS A 95 -1.30 4.69 -2.81
C LYS A 95 -1.01 5.66 -3.96
N PRO A 96 -1.87 6.64 -4.23
CA PRO A 96 -1.54 7.69 -5.18
C PRO A 96 -0.31 8.46 -4.71
N TYR A 97 0.61 8.75 -5.64
CA TYR A 97 1.75 9.61 -5.38
C TYR A 97 1.36 11.06 -5.67
N PHE A 98 1.54 11.95 -4.69
CA PHE A 98 1.36 13.38 -4.86
C PHE A 98 2.73 14.05 -4.88
N GLN A 99 3.09 14.64 -6.01
CA GLN A 99 4.31 15.42 -6.13
C GLN A 99 4.20 16.65 -5.21
N LYS A 100 5.25 16.91 -4.43
CA LYS A 100 5.31 18.13 -3.62
C LYS A 100 5.50 19.32 -4.55
N GLU A 101 4.57 20.28 -4.52
CA GLU A 101 4.77 21.58 -5.14
C GLU A 101 5.77 22.37 -4.27
N GLU A 102 6.96 22.64 -4.82
CA GLU A 102 8.05 23.31 -4.11
C GLU A 102 7.67 24.72 -3.65
N ASP A 103 6.75 25.40 -4.35
CA ASP A 103 6.31 26.76 -4.02
C ASP A 103 5.43 26.85 -2.75
N LYS A 104 4.81 25.74 -2.32
CA LYS A 104 3.90 25.73 -1.16
C LYS A 104 4.61 25.56 0.18
N PHE A 105 5.88 25.15 0.17
CA PHE A 105 6.70 25.02 1.36
C PHE A 105 7.85 26.03 1.28
N PRO A 106 7.82 27.14 2.05
CA PRO A 106 8.94 28.06 2.07
C PRO A 106 10.21 27.28 2.46
N PRO A 107 11.37 27.56 1.84
CA PRO A 107 12.60 26.84 2.13
C PRO A 107 12.91 26.94 3.62
N GLY A 108 12.74 25.82 4.34
CA GLY A 108 13.14 25.71 5.73
C GLY A 108 14.65 25.94 5.83
N ARG A 109 15.07 26.76 6.81
CA ARG A 109 16.45 27.20 7.04
C ARG A 109 17.48 26.11 6.71
N ARG A 110 18.40 26.40 5.77
CA ARG A 110 19.68 25.68 5.68
C ARG A 110 20.31 25.71 7.08
N ILE A 111 20.41 24.56 7.73
CA ILE A 111 21.33 24.42 8.87
C ILE A 111 22.74 24.57 8.32
N THR A 112 23.31 25.77 8.40
CA THR A 112 24.74 25.98 8.21
C THR A 112 25.46 25.19 9.29
N LEU A 113 26.00 24.03 8.92
CA LEU A 113 26.98 23.31 9.72
C LEU A 113 28.10 24.31 10.04
N HIS A 114 28.17 24.75 11.29
CA HIS A 114 29.33 25.50 11.77
C HIS A 114 30.52 24.54 11.67
N GLN A 115 31.41 24.83 10.74
CA GLN A 115 32.74 24.24 10.72
C GLN A 115 33.45 24.77 11.95
N ASN A 116 33.55 23.96 13.00
CA ASN A 116 34.38 24.28 14.16
C ASN A 116 35.85 24.33 13.71
N LYS A 117 36.49 25.43 14.06
CA LYS A 117 37.91 25.74 13.90
C LYS A 117 38.71 25.18 15.06
#